data_AF-A0A2G4EY63-F1
#
_entry.id   AF-A0A2G4EY63-F1
#
_cell.length_a   1.000
_cell.length_b   1.000
_cell.length_c   1.000
_cell.angle_alpha   90.00
_cell.angle_beta   90.00
_cell.angle_gamma   90.00
#
_symmetry.space_group_name_H-M   'P 1'
#
loop_
_entity.id
_entity.type
_entity.pdbx_description
1 polymer ?
#
loop_
_entity_poly.entity_id
_entity_poly.type
_entity_poly.pdbx_seq_one_letter_code
_entity_poly.pdbx_strand_id
1 'polypeptide(L)'
;MTAQGTTTVEKSLQKVLEKLESARKMQGDWMKNGINFVDLYVDNAGSDWLEEWGKAEEDLEVDKNRSVSVESVKVAIDFPDFQNTQLLEIALNHRSHTDDFSDRLSESPTWQDIKYQRQALLGATIFGAVLTDYLYRKYPNLDRNAISALKSRLADHKQISEFALDLNLNQLKSCGKNGKKMDKKEDNKFLSETFYAVFGAIYLECDRDFDRAGTWLIERFIDQAVSDNICLIELPKNSPKGAAKRRAILGGDVLEAIAIDYLYNSFPERSATQLTHWKNILVTKDIFPKEFKAKLGSQYLELGSNFSRTRDWLVDNFIKTAVDELVEETGNQLN
;
A
#
# COMPACT_ATOMS: atom_id res chain seq x y z
N MET A 1 11.68 -49.33 -9.99
CA MET A 1 12.27 -48.44 -8.97
C MET A 1 11.27 -47.33 -8.69
N THR A 2 10.28 -47.56 -7.82
CA THR A 2 9.13 -46.64 -7.60
C THR A 2 8.63 -46.69 -6.15
N ALA A 3 9.54 -46.71 -5.16
CA ALA A 3 9.17 -46.76 -3.74
C ALA A 3 9.89 -45.74 -2.83
N GLN A 4 10.86 -44.97 -3.35
CA GLN A 4 11.64 -44.00 -2.56
C GLN A 4 11.13 -42.54 -2.65
N GLY A 5 10.33 -42.19 -3.67
CA GLY A 5 9.80 -40.83 -3.85
C GLY A 5 8.59 -40.53 -2.96
N THR A 6 7.70 -41.50 -2.78
CA THR A 6 6.48 -41.36 -1.95
C THR A 6 6.81 -41.17 -0.46
N THR A 7 7.82 -41.86 0.04
CA THR A 7 8.23 -41.82 1.46
C THR A 7 8.87 -40.49 1.88
N THR A 8 9.36 -39.68 0.93
CA THR A 8 9.95 -38.35 1.20
C THR A 8 8.87 -37.26 1.23
N VAL A 9 7.89 -37.36 0.34
CA VAL A 9 6.72 -36.47 0.29
C VAL A 9 5.82 -36.69 1.53
N GLU A 10 5.58 -37.94 1.91
CA GLU A 10 4.81 -38.27 3.12
C GLU A 10 5.48 -37.76 4.40
N LYS A 11 6.81 -37.87 4.52
CA LYS A 11 7.55 -37.31 5.65
C LYS A 11 7.53 -35.78 5.70
N SER A 12 7.49 -35.13 4.53
CA SER A 12 7.43 -33.67 4.42
C SER A 12 6.04 -33.15 4.77
N LEU A 13 4.98 -33.83 4.31
CA LEU A 13 3.59 -33.61 4.71
C LEU A 13 3.40 -33.78 6.22
N GLN A 14 4.01 -34.81 6.81
CA GLN A 14 3.91 -35.07 8.24
C GLN A 14 4.59 -33.96 9.07
N LYS A 15 5.72 -33.43 8.59
CA LYS A 15 6.43 -32.32 9.23
C LYS A 15 5.70 -30.98 9.08
N VAL A 16 5.00 -30.76 7.97
CA VAL A 16 4.09 -29.62 7.75
C VAL A 16 2.89 -29.70 8.68
N LEU A 17 2.28 -30.89 8.81
CA LEU A 17 1.17 -31.14 9.73
C LEU A 17 1.57 -30.89 11.19
N GLU A 18 2.74 -31.36 11.64
CA GLU A 18 3.25 -31.11 12.99
C GLU A 18 3.48 -29.61 13.29
N LYS A 19 3.97 -28.85 12.31
CA LYS A 19 4.19 -27.41 12.47
C LYS A 19 2.89 -26.60 12.41
N LEU A 20 1.96 -26.97 11.53
CA LEU A 20 0.60 -26.42 11.51
C LEU A 20 -0.13 -26.71 12.82
N GLU A 21 0.04 -27.89 13.39
CA GLU A 21 -0.48 -28.24 14.71
C GLU A 21 0.16 -27.40 15.82
N SER A 22 1.47 -27.11 15.73
CA SER A 22 2.15 -26.22 16.69
C SER A 22 1.66 -24.76 16.59
N ALA A 23 1.49 -24.23 15.38
CA ALA A 23 0.95 -22.89 15.15
C ALA A 23 -0.53 -22.80 15.58
N ARG A 24 -1.33 -23.82 15.28
CA ARG A 24 -2.72 -23.96 15.76
C ARG A 24 -2.78 -24.13 17.27
N LYS A 25 -1.78 -24.75 17.89
CA LYS A 25 -1.65 -24.87 19.34
C LYS A 25 -1.28 -23.55 19.98
N MET A 26 -0.35 -22.77 19.43
CA MET A 26 -0.04 -21.41 19.89
C MET A 26 -1.25 -20.47 19.72
N GLN A 27 -1.96 -20.57 18.59
CA GLN A 27 -3.23 -19.88 18.35
C GLN A 27 -4.29 -20.33 19.37
N GLY A 28 -4.37 -21.63 19.64
CA GLY A 28 -5.27 -22.23 20.62
C GLY A 28 -4.97 -21.79 22.04
N ASP A 29 -3.70 -21.72 22.44
CA ASP A 29 -3.24 -21.29 23.75
C ASP A 29 -3.52 -19.78 23.96
N TRP A 30 -3.47 -19.00 22.89
CA TRP A 30 -3.85 -17.59 22.89
C TRP A 30 -5.37 -17.37 22.85
N MET A 31 -6.14 -18.27 22.23
CA MET A 31 -7.62 -18.27 22.20
C MET A 31 -8.23 -18.78 23.52
N LYS A 32 -7.56 -19.73 24.18
CA LYS A 32 -8.03 -20.44 25.38
C LYS A 32 -7.90 -19.63 26.67
N ASN A 33 -6.93 -18.71 26.74
CA ASN A 33 -6.69 -17.91 27.94
C ASN A 33 -7.50 -16.59 28.02
N GLY A 34 -8.40 -16.32 27.05
CA GLY A 34 -9.49 -15.33 27.18
C GLY A 34 -9.09 -13.85 26.97
N ILE A 35 -10.03 -12.88 26.91
CA ILE A 35 -11.42 -12.84 27.43
C ILE A 35 -12.45 -12.36 26.36
N ASN A 36 -13.41 -13.24 26.02
CA ASN A 36 -14.83 -13.13 25.56
C ASN A 36 -15.42 -11.77 25.09
N PHE A 37 -16.31 -11.64 24.09
CA PHE A 37 -17.53 -12.41 23.73
C PHE A 37 -17.99 -12.04 22.28
N VAL A 38 -18.77 -12.92 21.62
CA VAL A 38 -19.25 -12.94 20.21
C VAL A 38 -20.37 -11.90 19.90
N ASP A 39 -20.40 -11.26 18.71
CA ASP A 39 -21.41 -11.45 17.61
C ASP A 39 -21.48 -10.34 16.52
N LEU A 40 -21.85 -10.81 15.31
CA LEU A 40 -22.52 -10.18 14.16
C LEU A 40 -21.81 -9.21 13.16
N TYR A 41 -21.89 -9.68 11.90
CA TYR A 41 -21.97 -9.06 10.56
C TYR A 41 -21.41 -7.64 10.30
N VAL A 42 -20.73 -7.53 9.15
CA VAL A 42 -20.99 -6.61 8.03
C VAL A 42 -19.70 -6.43 7.21
N ASP A 43 -19.87 -6.77 5.94
CA ASP A 43 -19.27 -6.31 4.68
C ASP A 43 -17.77 -6.06 4.52
N ASN A 44 -17.29 -6.60 3.39
CA ASN A 44 -16.21 -6.05 2.59
C ASN A 44 -16.37 -4.53 2.53
N ALA A 45 -15.55 -3.83 3.29
CA ALA A 45 -15.33 -2.42 3.12
C ALA A 45 -13.83 -2.22 3.13
N GLY A 46 -13.28 -2.02 1.93
CA GLY A 46 -12.02 -1.32 1.75
C GLY A 46 -10.89 -1.99 0.97
N SER A 47 -11.07 -3.17 0.37
CA SER A 47 -9.98 -3.85 -0.37
C SER A 47 -9.94 -3.54 -1.88
N ASP A 48 -10.96 -2.87 -2.44
CA ASP A 48 -11.06 -2.61 -3.90
C ASP A 48 -10.15 -1.48 -4.41
N TRP A 49 -9.44 -0.77 -3.53
CA TRP A 49 -8.65 0.40 -3.94
C TRP A 49 -7.39 0.04 -4.76
N LEU A 50 -6.93 -1.21 -4.71
CA LEU A 50 -5.74 -1.69 -5.42
C LEU A 50 -6.04 -2.48 -6.72
N GLU A 51 -7.30 -2.74 -7.05
CA GLU A 51 -7.65 -3.65 -8.17
C GLU A 51 -7.82 -2.94 -9.53
N GLU A 52 -7.84 -1.61 -9.60
CA GLU A 52 -7.95 -0.85 -10.87
C GLU A 52 -6.59 -0.63 -11.60
N TRP A 53 -5.56 -1.38 -11.22
CA TRP A 53 -4.25 -1.34 -11.86
C TRP A 53 -4.19 -2.37 -12.99
N GLY A 54 -4.60 -1.99 -14.20
CA GLY A 54 -4.13 -2.69 -15.40
C GLY A 54 -5.07 -2.89 -16.58
N LYS A 55 -6.04 -2.02 -16.89
CA LYS A 55 -6.73 -2.08 -18.20
C LYS A 55 -7.10 -0.71 -18.77
N ALA A 56 -6.31 -0.25 -19.73
CA ALA A 56 -6.75 0.56 -20.88
C ALA A 56 -5.59 0.63 -21.88
N GLU A 57 -5.80 0.07 -23.07
CA GLU A 57 -4.82 0.03 -24.17
C GLU A 57 -5.57 0.42 -25.46
N GLU A 58 -5.06 1.41 -26.19
CA GLU A 58 -5.24 1.65 -27.62
C GLU A 58 -4.29 2.79 -28.04
N ASP A 59 -4.08 3.02 -29.33
CA ASP A 59 -2.84 3.59 -29.91
C ASP A 59 -2.84 5.11 -30.27
N LEU A 60 -1.64 5.63 -30.57
CA LEU A 60 -1.27 6.78 -31.45
C LEU A 60 -0.82 8.14 -30.84
N GLU A 61 -0.11 8.89 -31.70
CA GLU A 61 1.13 9.70 -31.57
C GLU A 61 1.16 10.94 -30.63
N VAL A 62 2.38 11.25 -30.14
CA VAL A 62 2.70 12.17 -29.01
C VAL A 62 3.57 13.37 -29.44
N ASP A 63 3.26 14.54 -28.87
CA ASP A 63 3.99 15.82 -29.05
C ASP A 63 5.15 15.96 -28.02
N LYS A 64 6.34 16.34 -28.48
CA LYS A 64 7.66 15.85 -28.00
C LYS A 64 8.48 16.75 -27.05
N ASN A 65 7.93 17.65 -26.22
CA ASN A 65 8.84 18.55 -25.47
C ASN A 65 8.36 19.23 -24.17
N ARG A 66 8.04 18.46 -23.13
CA ARG A 66 7.95 19.00 -21.75
C ARG A 66 8.49 17.98 -20.74
N SER A 67 9.68 18.24 -20.19
CA SER A 67 10.22 17.51 -19.05
C SER A 67 10.06 18.35 -17.78
N VAL A 68 9.61 17.73 -16.70
CA VAL A 68 9.65 18.38 -15.38
C VAL A 68 11.03 18.21 -14.80
N SER A 69 11.64 19.32 -14.40
CA SER A 69 12.94 19.29 -13.73
C SER A 69 12.77 18.69 -12.33
N VAL A 70 13.60 17.70 -12.00
CA VAL A 70 13.68 17.13 -10.65
C VAL A 70 13.93 18.22 -9.62
N GLU A 71 14.71 19.25 -9.97
CA GLU A 71 14.99 20.39 -9.09
C GLU A 71 13.73 21.19 -8.74
N SER A 72 12.84 21.40 -9.72
CA SER A 72 11.57 22.08 -9.48
C SER A 72 10.68 21.27 -8.54
N VAL A 73 10.70 19.95 -8.66
CA VAL A 73 9.95 19.06 -7.76
C VAL A 73 10.58 19.05 -6.37
N LYS A 74 11.91 19.04 -6.22
CA LYS A 74 12.59 19.18 -4.92
C LYS A 74 12.19 20.45 -4.19
N VAL A 75 12.12 21.57 -4.91
CA VAL A 75 11.64 22.84 -4.35
C VAL A 75 10.16 22.76 -3.98
N ALA A 76 9.32 22.12 -4.79
CA ALA A 76 7.89 22.01 -4.52
C ALA A 76 7.56 21.09 -3.34
N ILE A 77 8.24 19.94 -3.22
CA ILE A 77 8.08 19.05 -2.06
C ILE A 77 8.59 19.71 -0.78
N ASP A 78 9.58 20.60 -0.90
CA ASP A 78 10.17 21.36 0.20
C ASP A 78 10.48 20.46 1.40
N PHE A 79 11.15 19.34 1.09
CA PHE A 79 11.54 18.32 2.05
C PHE A 79 13.02 18.50 2.39
N PRO A 80 13.39 18.64 3.68
CA PRO A 80 14.76 18.91 4.07
C PRO A 80 15.68 17.75 3.69
N ASP A 81 16.82 18.09 3.10
CA ASP A 81 17.92 17.19 2.78
C ASP A 81 17.59 16.05 1.80
N PHE A 82 16.72 16.27 0.81
CA PHE A 82 16.46 15.26 -0.23
C PHE A 82 17.68 15.02 -1.13
N GLN A 83 18.49 13.99 -0.80
CA GLN A 83 19.75 13.67 -1.46
C GLN A 83 19.56 12.73 -2.66
N ASN A 84 18.69 11.72 -2.56
CA ASN A 84 18.61 10.66 -3.56
C ASN A 84 17.73 11.03 -4.75
N THR A 85 18.27 11.90 -5.60
CA THR A 85 17.62 12.41 -6.82
C THR A 85 17.04 11.30 -7.71
N GLN A 86 17.65 10.10 -7.72
CA GLN A 86 17.15 8.97 -8.51
C GLN A 86 15.75 8.51 -8.10
N LEU A 87 15.37 8.66 -6.82
CA LEU A 87 14.02 8.32 -6.36
C LEU A 87 12.97 9.24 -6.99
N LEU A 88 13.28 10.52 -7.17
CA LEU A 88 12.41 11.47 -7.87
C LEU A 88 12.46 11.27 -9.39
N GLU A 89 13.62 10.95 -9.96
CA GLU A 89 13.69 10.58 -11.38
C GLU A 89 12.78 9.38 -11.69
N ILE A 90 12.78 8.35 -10.82
CA ILE A 90 11.83 7.23 -10.94
C ILE A 90 10.39 7.72 -10.78
N ALA A 91 10.10 8.55 -9.78
CA ALA A 91 8.74 9.05 -9.51
C ALA A 91 8.15 9.87 -10.66
N LEU A 92 8.99 10.58 -11.41
CA LEU A 92 8.59 11.46 -12.50
C LEU A 92 8.62 10.76 -13.86
N ASN A 93 9.17 9.55 -13.93
CA ASN A 93 9.30 8.77 -15.16
C ASN A 93 8.08 7.87 -15.38
N HIS A 94 6.96 8.50 -15.72
CA HIS A 94 5.78 7.79 -16.18
C HIS A 94 5.83 7.54 -17.70
N ARG A 95 5.21 6.46 -18.16
CA ARG A 95 5.09 6.05 -19.57
C ARG A 95 4.91 7.24 -20.50
N SER A 96 4.00 8.17 -20.18
CA SER A 96 3.66 9.35 -21.01
C SER A 96 4.82 10.29 -21.38
N HIS A 97 6.02 10.12 -20.81
CA HIS A 97 7.22 10.91 -21.07
C HIS A 97 8.26 10.27 -22.01
N THR A 98 8.15 9.00 -22.40
CA THR A 98 9.16 8.40 -23.28
C THR A 98 8.91 8.75 -24.75
N ASP A 99 9.86 9.45 -25.36
CA ASP A 99 9.84 10.11 -26.69
C ASP A 99 9.56 9.24 -27.93
N ASP A 100 9.24 7.95 -27.79
CA ASP A 100 9.03 7.02 -28.90
C ASP A 100 7.92 6.01 -28.62
N PHE A 101 6.68 6.51 -28.61
CA PHE A 101 5.48 5.73 -28.38
C PHE A 101 4.98 4.94 -29.60
N SER A 102 5.44 5.28 -30.81
CA SER A 102 4.98 4.63 -32.05
C SER A 102 5.55 3.23 -32.26
N ASP A 103 6.69 2.88 -31.63
CA ASP A 103 7.38 1.60 -31.85
C ASP A 103 7.18 0.56 -30.74
N ARG A 104 6.50 0.91 -29.62
CA ARG A 104 6.39 0.06 -28.42
C ARG A 104 5.04 -0.62 -28.21
N LEU A 105 4.11 -0.51 -29.16
CA LEU A 105 2.75 -1.06 -29.07
C LEU A 105 2.68 -2.59 -29.03
N SER A 106 3.84 -3.27 -29.03
CA SER A 106 4.02 -4.71 -28.89
C SER A 106 5.04 -5.09 -27.79
N GLU A 107 5.60 -4.13 -27.04
CA GLU A 107 6.70 -4.41 -26.11
C GLU A 107 6.24 -4.44 -24.64
N SER A 108 6.75 -5.41 -23.90
CA SER A 108 6.67 -5.49 -22.44
C SER A 108 7.07 -4.16 -21.77
N PRO A 109 6.53 -3.85 -20.56
CA PRO A 109 6.88 -2.64 -19.82
C PRO A 109 8.40 -2.43 -19.72
N THR A 110 8.87 -1.19 -19.85
CA THR A 110 10.29 -0.91 -19.57
C THR A 110 10.60 -1.14 -18.09
N TRP A 111 11.87 -1.36 -17.77
CA TRP A 111 12.27 -1.53 -16.37
C TRP A 111 12.00 -0.28 -15.53
N GLN A 112 12.05 0.90 -16.15
CA GLN A 112 11.72 2.18 -15.53
C GLN A 112 10.22 2.27 -15.20
N ASP A 113 9.33 1.84 -16.10
CA ASP A 113 7.89 1.81 -15.83
C ASP A 113 7.58 0.91 -14.63
N ILE A 114 8.24 -0.25 -14.56
CA ILE A 114 8.08 -1.18 -13.45
C ILE A 114 8.52 -0.52 -12.14
N LYS A 115 9.65 0.18 -12.12
CA LYS A 115 10.12 0.92 -10.93
C LYS A 115 9.14 2.02 -10.51
N TYR A 116 8.66 2.83 -11.45
CA TYR A 116 7.66 3.86 -11.19
C TYR A 116 6.40 3.26 -10.54
N GLN A 117 5.84 2.22 -11.14
CA GLN A 117 4.62 1.58 -10.64
C GLN A 117 4.82 0.94 -9.26
N ARG A 118 5.98 0.33 -9.02
CA ARG A 118 6.32 -0.22 -7.70
C ARG A 118 6.42 0.89 -6.65
N GLN A 119 7.05 2.01 -6.99
CA GLN A 119 7.21 3.12 -6.07
C GLN A 119 5.87 3.80 -5.78
N ALA A 120 5.01 3.92 -6.79
CA ALA A 120 3.63 4.38 -6.64
C ALA A 120 2.83 3.44 -5.73
N LEU A 121 2.94 2.12 -5.91
CA LEU A 121 2.30 1.13 -5.04
C LEU A 121 2.78 1.26 -3.58
N LEU A 122 4.08 1.41 -3.36
CA LEU A 122 4.65 1.62 -2.03
C LEU A 122 4.08 2.89 -1.40
N GLY A 123 4.18 4.03 -2.09
CA GLY A 123 3.68 5.31 -1.60
C GLY A 123 2.17 5.29 -1.32
N ALA A 124 1.37 4.70 -2.21
CA ALA A 124 -0.06 4.49 -2.05
C ALA A 124 -0.41 3.71 -0.77
N THR A 125 0.33 2.63 -0.51
CA THR A 125 0.08 1.77 0.66
C THR A 125 0.50 2.46 1.96
N ILE A 126 1.67 3.11 1.98
CA ILE A 126 2.14 3.89 3.13
C ILE A 126 1.20 5.07 3.41
N PHE A 127 0.75 5.79 2.37
CA PHE A 127 -0.21 6.90 2.50
C PHE A 127 -1.48 6.43 3.21
N GLY A 128 -2.03 5.28 2.79
CA GLY A 128 -3.23 4.71 3.39
C GLY A 128 -3.06 4.41 4.88
N ALA A 129 -1.91 3.88 5.28
CA ALA A 129 -1.60 3.61 6.69
C ALA A 129 -1.39 4.89 7.50
N VAL A 130 -0.67 5.88 6.97
CA VAL A 130 -0.49 7.20 7.63
C VAL A 130 -1.84 7.86 7.86
N LEU A 131 -2.70 7.86 6.85
CA LEU A 131 -4.03 8.47 6.94
C LEU A 131 -4.89 7.77 8.01
N THR A 132 -4.90 6.45 8.05
CA THR A 132 -5.67 5.70 9.06
C THR A 132 -5.13 5.91 10.46
N ASP A 133 -3.81 5.86 10.67
CA ASP A 133 -3.19 6.14 11.96
C ASP A 133 -3.50 7.58 12.43
N TYR A 134 -3.37 8.56 11.54
CA TYR A 134 -3.73 9.95 11.80
C TYR A 134 -5.19 10.11 12.23
N LEU A 135 -6.14 9.57 11.46
CA LEU A 135 -7.57 9.64 11.75
C LEU A 135 -7.91 8.92 13.07
N TYR A 136 -7.28 7.77 13.31
CA TYR A 136 -7.49 7.00 14.53
C TYR A 136 -7.07 7.79 15.78
N ARG A 137 -5.91 8.44 15.74
CA ARG A 137 -5.33 9.18 16.87
C ARG A 137 -5.98 10.54 17.08
N LYS A 138 -6.12 11.35 16.03
CA LYS A 138 -6.63 12.73 16.14
C LYS A 138 -8.13 12.80 16.40
N TYR A 139 -8.89 11.80 15.92
CA TYR A 139 -10.35 11.78 16.05
C TYR A 139 -10.85 10.51 16.77
N PRO A 140 -10.67 10.42 18.10
CA PRO A 140 -11.04 9.23 18.89
C PRO A 140 -12.54 8.92 18.89
N ASN A 141 -13.38 9.91 18.56
CA ASN A 141 -14.84 9.79 18.52
C ASN A 141 -15.36 9.19 17.21
N LEU A 142 -14.54 9.13 16.15
CA LEU A 142 -14.94 8.50 14.89
C LEU A 142 -15.01 7.00 15.05
N ASP A 143 -16.09 6.39 14.62
CA ASP A 143 -16.16 4.94 14.52
C ASP A 143 -15.36 4.42 13.31
N ARG A 144 -15.35 3.09 13.13
CA ARG A 144 -14.65 2.43 12.02
C ARG A 144 -15.17 2.86 10.64
N ASN A 145 -16.47 3.08 10.52
CA ASN A 145 -17.09 3.40 9.24
C ASN A 145 -16.77 4.85 8.83
N ALA A 146 -16.77 5.78 9.78
CA ALA A 146 -16.36 7.15 9.55
C ALA A 146 -14.88 7.24 9.15
N ILE A 147 -13.98 6.49 9.81
CA ILE A 147 -12.57 6.40 9.40
C ILE A 147 -12.47 5.88 7.97
N SER A 148 -13.17 4.79 7.65
CA SER A 148 -13.18 4.21 6.30
C SER A 148 -13.71 5.19 5.25
N ALA A 149 -14.79 5.92 5.55
CA ALA A 149 -15.39 6.89 4.62
C ALA A 149 -14.48 8.08 4.34
N LEU A 150 -13.85 8.65 5.38
CA LEU A 150 -12.85 9.70 5.22
C LEU A 150 -11.65 9.21 4.42
N LYS A 151 -11.15 8.00 4.74
CA LYS A 151 -10.05 7.38 4.01
C LYS A 151 -10.36 7.26 2.53
N SER A 152 -11.51 6.66 2.17
CA SER A 152 -11.92 6.50 0.77
C SER A 152 -12.06 7.83 0.03
N ARG A 153 -12.57 8.87 0.71
CA ARG A 153 -12.73 10.19 0.11
C ARG A 153 -11.39 10.90 -0.11
N LEU A 154 -10.47 10.77 0.83
CA LEU A 154 -9.17 11.44 0.78
C LEU A 154 -8.15 10.70 -0.10
N ALA A 155 -8.33 9.40 -0.28
CA ALA A 155 -7.52 8.56 -1.18
C ALA A 155 -8.10 8.46 -2.61
N ASP A 156 -9.21 9.15 -2.90
CA ASP A 156 -9.80 9.21 -4.23
C ASP A 156 -8.88 9.95 -5.22
N HIS A 157 -8.83 9.48 -6.46
CA HIS A 157 -7.97 10.07 -7.48
C HIS A 157 -8.21 11.57 -7.68
N LYS A 158 -9.45 12.05 -7.52
CA LYS A 158 -9.72 13.49 -7.59
C LYS A 158 -8.97 14.24 -6.48
N GLN A 159 -9.10 13.81 -5.22
CA GLN A 159 -8.44 14.48 -4.11
C GLN A 159 -6.92 14.42 -4.22
N ILE A 160 -6.37 13.27 -4.58
CA ILE A 160 -4.91 13.11 -4.69
C ILE A 160 -4.37 13.88 -5.89
N SER A 161 -5.13 14.01 -6.97
CA SER A 161 -4.74 14.86 -8.09
C SER A 161 -4.65 16.34 -7.71
N GLU A 162 -5.44 16.80 -6.73
CA GLU A 162 -5.32 18.15 -6.18
C GLU A 162 -3.99 18.31 -5.42
N PHE A 163 -3.59 17.32 -4.62
CA PHE A 163 -2.26 17.34 -3.98
C PHE A 163 -1.10 17.31 -4.99
N ALA A 164 -1.26 16.56 -6.09
CA ALA A 164 -0.29 16.56 -7.17
C ALA A 164 -0.17 17.93 -7.86
N LEU A 165 -1.28 18.65 -8.00
CA LEU A 165 -1.33 20.00 -8.57
C LEU A 165 -0.64 21.02 -7.67
N ASP A 166 -0.80 20.91 -6.35
CA ASP A 166 -0.11 21.76 -5.37
C ASP A 166 1.42 21.61 -5.45
N LEU A 167 1.89 20.43 -5.85
CA LEU A 167 3.30 20.15 -6.13
C LEU A 167 3.74 20.49 -7.57
N ASN A 168 2.86 21.13 -8.36
CA ASN A 168 3.08 21.46 -9.77
C ASN A 168 3.40 20.24 -10.68
N LEU A 169 2.95 19.04 -10.30
CA LEU A 169 3.20 17.81 -11.06
C LEU A 169 2.40 17.75 -12.36
N ASN A 170 1.44 18.64 -12.56
CA ASN A 170 0.72 18.79 -13.84
C ASN A 170 1.58 19.25 -15.00
N GLN A 171 2.80 19.71 -14.75
CA GLN A 171 3.76 19.98 -15.81
C GLN A 171 4.24 18.68 -16.51
N LEU A 172 4.07 17.51 -15.85
CA LEU A 172 4.30 16.19 -16.44
C LEU A 172 3.20 15.77 -17.43
N LYS A 173 2.13 16.56 -17.57
CA LYS A 173 1.07 16.24 -18.51
C LYS A 173 1.62 16.31 -19.93
N SER A 174 1.76 15.14 -20.53
CA SER A 174 1.68 15.02 -21.98
C SER A 174 0.25 15.36 -22.41
N CYS A 175 0.09 16.16 -23.46
CA CYS A 175 -1.24 16.42 -24.02
C CYS A 175 -1.92 15.09 -24.33
N GLY A 176 -3.17 14.92 -23.87
CA GLY A 176 -3.99 13.77 -24.23
C GLY A 176 -4.05 13.58 -25.75
N LYS A 177 -4.31 12.34 -26.16
CA LYS A 177 -4.35 11.93 -27.58
C LYS A 177 -5.06 12.97 -28.45
N ASN A 178 -4.42 13.36 -29.56
CA ASN A 178 -4.91 14.33 -30.56
C ASN A 178 -4.85 15.81 -30.17
N GLY A 179 -4.08 16.21 -29.16
CA GLY A 179 -4.21 17.56 -28.59
C GLY A 179 -5.59 17.80 -27.97
N LYS A 180 -6.36 16.72 -27.74
CA LYS A 180 -7.56 16.75 -26.91
C LYS A 180 -7.11 16.59 -25.47
N LYS A 181 -7.70 17.38 -24.58
CA LYS A 181 -7.54 17.20 -23.15
C LYS A 181 -7.84 15.74 -22.80
N MET A 182 -6.95 15.09 -22.04
CA MET A 182 -7.23 13.78 -21.42
C MET A 182 -8.59 13.88 -20.73
N ASP A 183 -9.34 12.76 -20.70
CA ASP A 183 -10.53 12.77 -19.85
C ASP A 183 -10.10 13.12 -18.42
N LYS A 184 -10.90 13.94 -17.74
CA LYS A 184 -10.57 14.43 -16.41
C LYS A 184 -10.32 13.28 -15.44
N LYS A 185 -10.98 12.13 -15.63
CA LYS A 185 -10.78 10.94 -14.81
C LYS A 185 -9.40 10.31 -15.02
N GLU A 186 -8.96 10.16 -16.27
CA GLU A 186 -7.63 9.64 -16.60
C GLU A 186 -6.52 10.60 -16.13
N ASP A 187 -6.74 11.90 -16.33
CA ASP A 187 -5.88 12.97 -15.83
C ASP A 187 -5.69 12.87 -14.31
N ASN A 188 -6.80 12.69 -13.57
CA ASN A 188 -6.77 12.56 -12.12
C ASN A 188 -6.03 11.30 -11.69
N LYS A 189 -6.25 10.17 -12.38
CA LYS A 189 -5.56 8.91 -12.11
C LYS A 189 -4.05 9.04 -12.28
N PHE A 190 -3.61 9.59 -13.42
CA PHE A 190 -2.20 9.81 -13.71
C PHE A 190 -1.53 10.71 -12.66
N LEU A 191 -2.13 11.86 -12.35
CA LEU A 191 -1.63 12.77 -11.33
C LEU A 191 -1.58 12.11 -9.94
N SER A 192 -2.61 11.33 -9.62
CA SER A 192 -2.69 10.61 -8.36
C SER A 192 -1.59 9.56 -8.22
N GLU A 193 -1.35 8.74 -9.25
CA GLU A 193 -0.27 7.76 -9.26
C GLU A 193 1.10 8.43 -9.15
N THR A 194 1.29 9.55 -9.85
CA THR A 194 2.54 10.33 -9.79
C THR A 194 2.78 10.87 -8.38
N PHE A 195 1.75 11.43 -7.76
CA PHE A 195 1.84 11.88 -6.37
C PHE A 195 2.23 10.74 -5.43
N TYR A 196 1.62 9.55 -5.59
CA TYR A 196 2.00 8.39 -4.81
C TYR A 196 3.44 7.95 -5.06
N ALA A 197 3.92 8.01 -6.30
CA ALA A 197 5.31 7.72 -6.61
C ALA A 197 6.27 8.73 -5.94
N VAL A 198 5.92 10.02 -5.93
CA VAL A 198 6.68 11.06 -5.22
C VAL A 198 6.66 10.84 -3.71
N PHE A 199 5.50 10.51 -3.14
CA PHE A 199 5.42 10.20 -1.71
C PHE A 199 6.20 8.92 -1.35
N GLY A 200 6.19 7.91 -2.22
CA GLY A 200 7.04 6.72 -2.11
C GLY A 200 8.53 7.08 -2.16
N ALA A 201 8.92 8.06 -2.98
CA ALA A 201 10.29 8.59 -3.02
C ALA A 201 10.68 9.20 -1.66
N ILE A 202 9.80 10.03 -1.08
CA ILE A 202 10.02 10.67 0.23
C ILE A 202 10.14 9.62 1.34
N TYR A 203 9.26 8.61 1.34
CA TYR A 203 9.34 7.52 2.31
C TYR A 203 10.68 6.76 2.23
N LEU A 204 11.15 6.49 1.01
CA LEU A 204 12.44 5.83 0.79
C LEU A 204 13.63 6.74 1.15
N GLU A 205 13.57 8.04 0.85
CA GLU A 205 14.56 9.05 1.26
C GLU A 205 14.66 9.15 2.80
N CYS A 206 13.57 8.90 3.50
CA CYS A 206 13.55 8.84 4.96
C CYS A 206 14.08 7.52 5.53
N ASP A 207 14.79 6.69 4.76
CA ASP A 207 15.21 5.34 5.14
C ASP A 207 14.05 4.46 5.63
N ARG A 208 12.86 4.67 5.04
CA ARG A 208 11.60 4.01 5.42
C ARG A 208 11.13 4.37 6.84
N ASP A 209 11.48 5.57 7.31
CA ASP A 209 10.91 6.16 8.51
C ASP A 209 9.50 6.68 8.22
N PHE A 210 8.53 5.88 8.68
CA PHE A 210 7.10 6.15 8.53
C PHE A 210 6.68 7.46 9.22
N ASP A 211 7.25 7.78 10.38
CA ASP A 211 6.85 8.96 11.15
C ASP A 211 7.36 10.24 10.48
N ARG A 212 8.61 10.21 9.98
CA ARG A 212 9.19 11.35 9.25
C ARG A 212 8.45 11.62 7.94
N ALA A 213 8.21 10.59 7.12
CA ALA A 213 7.45 10.74 5.88
C ALA A 213 5.98 11.10 6.15
N GLY A 214 5.37 10.48 7.15
CA GLY A 214 3.99 10.75 7.55
C GLY A 214 3.78 12.16 8.07
N THR A 215 4.74 12.71 8.82
CA THR A 215 4.69 14.10 9.32
C THR A 215 4.64 15.09 8.15
N TRP A 216 5.52 14.94 7.15
CA TRP A 216 5.49 15.76 5.95
C TRP A 216 4.13 15.69 5.24
N LEU A 217 3.60 14.48 5.06
CA LEU A 217 2.31 14.27 4.40
C LEU A 217 1.15 14.91 5.18
N ILE A 218 1.18 14.78 6.51
CA ILE A 218 0.12 15.28 7.39
C ILE A 218 0.09 16.81 7.40
N GLU A 219 1.26 17.43 7.61
CA GLU A 219 1.38 18.89 7.72
C GLU A 219 1.07 19.59 6.40
N ARG A 220 1.44 18.99 5.27
CA ARG A 220 1.25 19.58 3.94
C ARG A 220 -0.15 19.39 3.38
N PHE A 221 -0.74 18.20 3.57
CA PHE A 221 -1.93 17.81 2.83
C PHE A 221 -3.07 17.30 3.72
N ILE A 222 -2.80 16.33 4.61
CA ILE A 222 -3.89 15.61 5.28
C ILE A 222 -4.64 16.48 6.29
N ASP A 223 -3.96 17.32 7.10
CA ASP A 223 -4.66 18.03 8.17
C ASP A 223 -5.75 18.98 7.63
N GLN A 224 -5.38 19.76 6.62
CA GLN A 224 -6.32 20.66 5.94
C GLN A 224 -7.41 19.87 5.23
N ALA A 225 -7.04 18.84 4.45
CA ALA A 225 -8.02 18.05 3.70
C ALA A 225 -9.01 17.32 4.62
N VAL A 226 -8.58 16.81 5.78
CA VAL A 226 -9.50 16.22 6.76
C VAL A 226 -10.43 17.28 7.32
N SER A 227 -9.92 18.47 7.67
CA SER A 227 -10.72 19.57 8.21
C SER A 227 -11.83 20.00 7.23
N ASP A 228 -11.54 20.03 5.92
CA ASP A 228 -12.50 20.39 4.89
C ASP A 228 -13.58 19.32 4.65
N ASN A 229 -13.26 18.05 4.92
CA ASN A 229 -14.13 16.92 4.61
C ASN A 229 -14.87 16.34 5.82
N ILE A 230 -14.38 16.54 7.04
CA ILE A 230 -14.95 15.93 8.26
C ILE A 230 -16.35 16.46 8.59
N CYS A 231 -16.63 17.72 8.28
CA CYS A 231 -17.95 18.34 8.48
C CYS A 231 -19.01 17.83 7.49
N LEU A 232 -18.60 17.16 6.41
CA LEU A 232 -19.48 16.71 5.32
C LEU A 232 -19.98 15.27 5.52
N ILE A 233 -19.55 14.60 6.58
CA ILE A 233 -19.91 13.22 6.88
C ILE A 233 -20.75 13.22 8.16
N GLU A 234 -21.93 12.61 8.11
CA GLU A 234 -22.66 12.31 9.36
C GLU A 234 -21.81 11.31 10.15
N LEU A 235 -21.25 11.74 11.28
CA LEU A 235 -20.30 10.95 12.05
C LEU A 235 -21.04 10.07 13.07
N PRO A 236 -21.24 8.76 12.82
CA PRO A 236 -21.65 7.86 13.88
C PRO A 236 -20.59 7.87 14.99
N LYS A 237 -21.04 8.18 16.21
CA LYS A 237 -20.17 8.25 17.38
C LYS A 237 -19.71 6.85 17.77
N ASN A 238 -18.43 6.71 18.06
CA ASN A 238 -17.85 5.46 18.51
C ASN A 238 -18.50 4.96 19.81
N SER A 239 -18.85 3.67 19.86
CA SER A 239 -19.32 2.99 21.06
C SER A 239 -18.21 2.14 21.68
N PRO A 240 -18.32 1.69 22.95
CA PRO A 240 -17.35 0.77 23.54
C PRO A 240 -17.14 -0.52 22.73
N LYS A 241 -18.19 -1.02 22.07
CA LYS A 241 -18.13 -2.17 21.14
C LYS A 241 -17.45 -1.83 19.80
N GLY A 242 -17.40 -0.55 19.43
CA GLY A 242 -16.74 -0.05 18.21
C GLY A 242 -15.22 0.03 18.31
N ALA A 243 -14.65 0.08 19.51
CA ALA A 243 -13.20 0.20 19.71
C ALA A 243 -12.40 -0.96 19.08
N ALA A 244 -12.89 -2.19 19.18
CA ALA A 244 -12.27 -3.34 18.52
C ALA A 244 -12.30 -3.23 16.99
N LYS A 245 -13.41 -2.72 16.43
CA LYS A 245 -13.55 -2.48 14.98
C LYS A 245 -12.60 -1.38 14.49
N ARG A 246 -12.41 -0.30 15.28
CA ARG A 246 -11.43 0.76 14.98
C ARG A 246 -10.00 0.22 15.00
N ARG A 247 -9.65 -0.62 15.97
CA ARG A 247 -8.33 -1.26 16.03
C ARG A 247 -8.10 -2.22 14.87
N ALA A 248 -9.16 -2.90 14.40
CA ALA A 248 -9.06 -3.80 13.26
C ALA A 248 -8.75 -3.07 11.94
N ILE A 249 -9.33 -1.89 11.70
CA ILE A 249 -8.97 -1.09 10.51
C ILE A 249 -7.53 -0.56 10.62
N LEU A 250 -7.13 -0.08 11.80
CA LEU A 250 -5.75 0.38 12.04
C LEU A 250 -4.73 -0.73 11.81
N GLY A 251 -4.87 -1.87 12.48
CA GLY A 251 -3.93 -2.98 12.33
C GLY A 251 -3.99 -3.63 10.96
N GLY A 252 -5.13 -3.56 10.26
CA GLY A 252 -5.23 -3.98 8.86
C GLY A 252 -4.36 -3.13 7.94
N ASP A 253 -4.48 -1.80 8.02
CA ASP A 253 -3.72 -0.89 7.19
C ASP A 253 -2.21 -0.90 7.52
N VAL A 254 -1.86 -1.02 8.80
CA VAL A 254 -0.47 -1.19 9.24
C VAL A 254 0.12 -2.51 8.70
N LEU A 255 -0.63 -3.61 8.74
CA LEU A 255 -0.21 -4.89 8.17
C LEU A 255 0.03 -4.78 6.66
N GLU A 256 -0.89 -4.16 5.91
CA GLU A 256 -0.74 -4.00 4.46
C GLU A 256 0.49 -3.15 4.10
N ALA A 257 0.70 -2.04 4.83
CA ALA A 257 1.88 -1.19 4.67
C ALA A 257 3.18 -1.94 4.94
N ILE A 258 3.26 -2.70 6.03
CA ILE A 258 4.45 -3.51 6.37
C ILE A 258 4.68 -4.61 5.33
N ALA A 259 3.61 -5.28 4.87
CA ALA A 259 3.74 -6.34 3.87
C ALA A 259 4.26 -5.80 2.54
N ILE A 260 3.72 -4.68 2.04
CA ILE A 260 4.23 -4.04 0.81
C ILE A 260 5.64 -3.51 1.00
N ASP A 261 5.97 -2.87 2.13
CA ASP A 261 7.33 -2.42 2.42
C ASP A 261 8.35 -3.57 2.35
N TYR A 262 8.03 -4.68 3.02
CA TYR A 262 8.87 -5.86 3.04
C TYR A 262 9.02 -6.48 1.64
N LEU A 263 7.92 -6.65 0.90
CA LEU A 263 7.94 -7.23 -0.44
C LEU A 263 8.66 -6.33 -1.45
N TYR A 264 8.45 -5.02 -1.38
CA TYR A 264 9.12 -4.04 -2.23
C TYR A 264 10.65 -4.10 -2.05
N ASN A 265 11.13 -4.24 -0.81
CA ASN A 265 12.56 -4.28 -0.54
C ASN A 265 13.18 -5.67 -0.83
N SER A 266 12.44 -6.75 -0.59
CA SER A 266 12.98 -8.11 -0.67
C SER A 266 12.99 -8.68 -2.09
N PHE A 267 12.12 -8.17 -2.98
CA PHE A 267 11.96 -8.69 -4.34
C PHE A 267 12.06 -7.56 -5.37
N PRO A 268 13.26 -6.99 -5.62
CA PRO A 268 13.47 -5.86 -6.53
C PRO A 268 13.11 -6.15 -7.99
N GLU A 269 12.97 -7.41 -8.38
CA GLU A 269 12.66 -7.88 -9.74
C GLU A 269 11.16 -7.95 -10.06
N ARG A 270 10.28 -7.98 -9.05
CA ARG A 270 8.83 -8.19 -9.22
C ARG A 270 8.07 -6.94 -9.66
N SER A 271 7.03 -7.06 -10.48
CA SER A 271 6.19 -5.91 -10.83
C SER A 271 5.26 -5.50 -9.68
N ALA A 272 4.74 -4.27 -9.71
CA ALA A 272 3.74 -3.80 -8.73
C ALA A 272 2.52 -4.75 -8.66
N THR A 273 2.07 -5.27 -9.80
CA THR A 273 0.98 -6.26 -9.87
C THR A 273 1.34 -7.55 -9.14
N GLN A 274 2.57 -8.06 -9.30
CA GLN A 274 3.02 -9.25 -8.59
C GLN A 274 3.13 -9.01 -7.07
N LEU A 275 3.67 -7.86 -6.65
CA LEU A 275 3.73 -7.49 -5.24
C LEU A 275 2.33 -7.36 -4.63
N THR A 276 1.38 -6.78 -5.36
CA THR A 276 -0.02 -6.65 -4.94
C THR A 276 -0.67 -8.02 -4.79
N HIS A 277 -0.46 -8.92 -5.76
CA HIS A 277 -0.95 -10.28 -5.70
C HIS A 277 -0.42 -11.02 -4.47
N TRP A 278 0.89 -10.96 -4.22
CA TRP A 278 1.52 -11.58 -3.05
C TRP A 278 1.03 -10.98 -1.74
N LYS A 279 0.91 -9.65 -1.67
CA LYS A 279 0.31 -8.97 -0.52
C LYS A 279 -1.09 -9.49 -0.27
N ASN A 280 -1.94 -9.60 -1.30
CA ASN A 280 -3.31 -10.05 -1.16
C ASN A 280 -3.39 -11.48 -0.61
N ILE A 281 -2.45 -12.36 -0.99
CA ILE A 281 -2.31 -13.70 -0.41
C ILE A 281 -1.88 -13.59 1.06
N LEU A 282 -0.81 -12.85 1.36
CA LEU A 282 -0.28 -12.67 2.71
C LEU A 282 -1.34 -12.15 3.68
N VAL A 283 -2.14 -11.15 3.28
CA VAL A 283 -3.11 -10.46 4.16
C VAL A 283 -4.51 -11.08 4.16
N THR A 284 -4.67 -12.26 3.54
CA THR A 284 -5.91 -13.04 3.56
C THR A 284 -6.37 -13.33 4.98
N LYS A 285 -7.67 -13.63 5.14
CA LYS A 285 -8.26 -13.98 6.44
C LYS A 285 -7.75 -15.31 6.98
N ASP A 286 -7.27 -16.19 6.10
CA ASP A 286 -6.72 -17.50 6.48
C ASP A 286 -5.36 -17.36 7.15
N ILE A 287 -4.54 -16.40 6.70
CA ILE A 287 -3.24 -16.10 7.30
C ILE A 287 -3.39 -15.08 8.44
N PHE A 288 -4.10 -13.96 8.23
CA PHE A 288 -4.32 -12.92 9.23
C PHE A 288 -5.83 -12.64 9.42
N PRO A 289 -6.48 -13.32 10.38
CA PRO A 289 -7.90 -13.14 10.65
C PRO A 289 -8.21 -11.76 11.25
N LYS A 290 -9.50 -11.39 11.28
CA LYS A 290 -9.94 -10.08 11.78
C LYS A 290 -9.51 -9.83 13.23
N GLU A 291 -9.52 -10.86 14.08
CA GLU A 291 -9.04 -10.74 15.47
C GLU A 291 -7.55 -10.44 15.53
N PHE A 292 -6.74 -11.03 14.63
CA PHE A 292 -5.32 -10.72 14.54
C PHE A 292 -5.12 -9.25 14.18
N LYS A 293 -5.79 -8.75 13.13
CA LYS A 293 -5.71 -7.34 12.73
C LYS A 293 -6.09 -6.40 13.88
N ALA A 294 -7.14 -6.73 14.64
CA ALA A 294 -7.52 -5.94 15.82
C ALA A 294 -6.45 -5.92 16.91
N LYS A 295 -5.81 -7.06 17.18
CA LYS A 295 -4.75 -7.17 18.20
C LYS A 295 -3.44 -6.54 17.74
N LEU A 296 -3.09 -6.65 16.46
CA LEU A 296 -1.99 -5.90 15.86
C LEU A 296 -2.22 -4.39 16.01
N GLY A 297 -3.46 -3.92 15.78
CA GLY A 297 -3.83 -2.53 16.04
C GLY A 297 -3.66 -2.13 17.51
N SER A 298 -4.01 -2.98 18.47
CA SER A 298 -3.73 -2.73 19.89
C SER A 298 -2.22 -2.64 20.16
N GLN A 299 -1.45 -3.61 19.66
CA GLN A 299 -0.01 -3.70 19.90
C GLN A 299 0.73 -2.50 19.29
N TYR A 300 0.36 -2.08 18.08
CA TYR A 300 0.89 -0.89 17.44
C TYR A 300 0.71 0.36 18.32
N LEU A 301 -0.48 0.53 18.92
CA LEU A 301 -0.75 1.63 19.85
C LEU A 301 0.03 1.51 21.17
N GLU A 302 0.15 0.30 21.73
CA GLU A 302 0.94 0.04 22.94
C GLU A 302 2.43 0.34 22.74
N LEU A 303 2.92 0.16 21.52
CA LEU A 303 4.27 0.55 21.10
C LEU A 303 4.39 2.06 20.80
N GLY A 304 3.37 2.85 21.10
CA GLY A 304 3.36 4.30 20.89
C GLY A 304 3.18 4.70 19.43
N SER A 305 2.46 3.90 18.64
CA SER A 305 2.34 4.06 17.17
C SER A 305 3.68 3.98 16.44
N ASN A 306 4.68 3.31 17.04
CA ASN A 306 5.99 3.14 16.42
C ASN A 306 5.92 2.10 15.29
N PHE A 307 5.86 2.60 14.06
CA PHE A 307 5.74 1.76 12.87
C PHE A 307 6.97 0.88 12.67
N SER A 308 8.18 1.42 12.79
CA SER A 308 9.42 0.67 12.60
C SER A 308 9.52 -0.53 13.56
N ARG A 309 9.20 -0.33 14.84
CA ARG A 309 9.23 -1.41 15.83
C ARG A 309 8.15 -2.47 15.56
N THR A 310 6.99 -2.05 15.07
CA THR A 310 5.90 -2.97 14.71
C THR A 310 6.25 -3.72 13.43
N ARG A 311 6.85 -3.06 12.44
CA ARG A 311 7.39 -3.64 11.21
C ARG A 311 8.37 -4.75 11.54
N ASP A 312 9.42 -4.44 12.29
CA ASP A 312 10.49 -5.38 12.58
C ASP A 312 9.93 -6.62 13.32
N TRP A 313 9.08 -6.41 14.33
CA TRP A 313 8.42 -7.51 15.03
C TRP A 313 7.51 -8.36 14.12
N LEU A 314 6.68 -7.72 13.30
CA LEU A 314 5.72 -8.42 12.43
C LEU A 314 6.43 -9.19 11.31
N VAL A 315 7.52 -8.63 10.79
CA VAL A 315 8.37 -9.25 9.78
C VAL A 315 9.04 -10.51 10.34
N ASP A 316 9.70 -10.38 11.50
CA ASP A 316 10.47 -11.47 12.09
C ASP A 316 9.61 -12.64 12.56
N ASN A 317 8.38 -12.36 13.02
CA ASN A 317 7.53 -13.38 13.62
C ASN A 317 6.51 -13.99 12.65
N PHE A 318 6.16 -13.30 11.54
CA PHE A 318 5.07 -13.72 10.67
C PHE A 318 5.38 -13.58 9.19
N ILE A 319 5.71 -12.37 8.72
CA ILE A 319 5.72 -12.09 7.27
C ILE A 319 6.87 -12.85 6.58
N LYS A 320 8.07 -12.88 7.16
CA LYS A 320 9.20 -13.56 6.54
C LYS A 320 8.91 -15.04 6.27
N THR A 321 8.41 -15.76 7.27
CA THR A 321 8.05 -17.18 7.13
C THR A 321 6.94 -17.39 6.10
N ALA A 322 5.88 -16.56 6.14
CA ALA A 322 4.78 -16.66 5.17
C ALA A 322 5.26 -16.38 3.74
N VAL A 323 6.20 -15.45 3.56
CA VAL A 323 6.79 -15.16 2.24
C VAL A 323 7.70 -16.30 1.76
N ASP A 324 8.53 -16.86 2.63
CA ASP A 324 9.40 -18.00 2.27
C ASP A 324 8.55 -19.18 1.76
N GLU A 325 7.41 -19.46 2.40
CA GLU A 325 6.44 -20.47 1.95
C GLU A 325 5.83 -20.13 0.57
N LEU A 326 5.44 -18.87 0.35
CA LEU A 326 4.93 -18.43 -0.97
C LEU A 326 5.96 -18.57 -2.09
N VAL A 327 7.24 -18.29 -1.80
CA VAL A 327 8.34 -18.47 -2.75
C VAL A 327 8.50 -19.95 -3.10
N GLU A 328 8.47 -20.84 -2.11
CA GLU A 328 8.58 -22.28 -2.33
C GLU A 328 7.40 -22.83 -3.16
N GLU A 329 6.17 -22.41 -2.88
CA GLU A 329 4.98 -22.83 -3.63
C GLU A 329 5.00 -22.33 -5.07
N THR A 330 5.36 -21.06 -5.29
CA THR A 330 5.44 -20.49 -6.65
C THR A 330 6.62 -21.02 -7.46
N GLY A 331 7.74 -21.34 -6.81
CA GLY A 331 8.90 -21.98 -7.44
C GLY A 331 8.64 -23.43 -7.87
N ASN A 332 7.82 -24.17 -7.11
CA ASN A 332 7.43 -25.55 -7.45
C ASN A 332 6.38 -25.63 -8.57
N GLN A 333 5.66 -24.55 -8.89
CA GLN A 333 4.72 -24.49 -10.02
C GLN A 333 5.40 -24.20 -11.38
N LEU A 334 6.69 -23.87 -11.38
CA LEU A 334 7.47 -23.51 -12.59
C LEU A 334 8.45 -24.62 -13.04
N ASN A 335 8.47 -25.78 -12.38
CA ASN A 335 9.36 -26.91 -12.68
C ASN A 335 8.62 -28.16 -13.17
#